data_AF-A0A482YEZ2-F1
#
_entry.id   AF-A0A482YEZ2-F1
#
_cell.length_a   1.000
_cell.length_b   1.000
_cell.length_c   1.000
_cell.angle_alpha   90.00
_cell.angle_beta   90.00
_cell.angle_gamma   90.00
#
_symmetry.space_group_name_H-M   'P 1'
#
loop_
_entity.id
_entity.type
_entity.pdbx_description
1 polymer ?
#
loop_
_entity_poly.entity_id
_entity_poly.type
_entity_poly.pdbx_seq_one_letter_code
_entity_poly.pdbx_strand_id
1 'polypeptide(L)'
;MERLLLAILVGIPLVWHLGLTGVAYYDAGRVGLEPPKKWAALTFFVPVIGFFIYLFERSELSYDPETDPYRGNNVNIHPSRADDTTLPSRGDNRLTADDLEDDSDDAGRGK
;
A
#
# COMPACT_ATOMS: atom_id res chain seq x y z
N MET A 1 -28.96 -10.08 -17.86
CA MET A 1 -27.91 -11.07 -17.56
C MET A 1 -26.73 -10.43 -16.83
N GLU A 2 -26.16 -9.35 -17.36
CA GLU A 2 -25.03 -8.61 -16.77
C GLU A 2 -25.27 -8.12 -15.33
N ARG A 3 -26.45 -7.53 -15.04
CA ARG A 3 -26.76 -7.04 -13.68
C ARG A 3 -26.86 -8.15 -12.64
N LEU A 4 -27.39 -9.32 -13.03
CA LEU A 4 -27.48 -10.48 -12.15
C LEU A 4 -26.09 -11.04 -11.87
N LEU A 5 -25.25 -11.16 -12.92
CA LEU A 5 -23.87 -11.59 -12.79
C LEU A 5 -23.09 -10.65 -11.85
N LEU A 6 -23.23 -9.32 -12.04
CA LEU A 6 -22.59 -8.32 -11.19
C LEU A 6 -23.08 -8.41 -9.74
N ALA A 7 -24.39 -8.58 -9.53
CA ALA A 7 -24.95 -8.76 -8.20
C ALA A 7 -24.40 -10.02 -7.51
N ILE A 8 -24.19 -11.11 -8.24
CA ILE A 8 -23.58 -12.34 -7.70
C ILE A 8 -22.09 -12.12 -7.40
N LEU A 9 -21.36 -11.53 -8.35
CA LEU A 9 -19.92 -11.30 -8.25
C LEU A 9 -19.55 -10.38 -7.08
N VAL A 10 -20.40 -9.39 -6.78
CA VAL A 10 -20.19 -8.47 -5.66
C VAL A 10 -20.87 -8.97 -4.40
N GLY A 11 -22.09 -9.50 -4.51
CA GLY A 11 -22.92 -9.89 -3.38
C GLY A 11 -22.40 -11.09 -2.61
N ILE A 12 -21.94 -12.15 -3.29
CA ILE A 12 -21.42 -13.34 -2.61
C ILE A 12 -20.18 -13.00 -1.76
N PRO A 13 -19.14 -12.32 -2.31
CA PRO A 13 -18.00 -11.93 -1.50
C PRO A 13 -18.37 -11.00 -0.35
N LEU A 14 -19.29 -10.05 -0.55
CA LEU A 14 -19.75 -9.16 0.53
C LEU A 14 -20.42 -9.94 1.66
N VAL A 15 -21.33 -10.86 1.34
CA VAL A 15 -22.00 -11.68 2.36
C VAL A 15 -20.99 -12.55 3.10
N TRP A 16 -20.04 -13.16 2.39
CA TRP A 16 -18.99 -13.97 3.01
C TRP A 16 -18.10 -13.13 3.94
N HIS A 17 -17.70 -11.95 3.50
CA HIS A 17 -16.89 -11.01 4.29
C HIS A 17 -17.59 -10.58 5.58
N LEU A 18 -18.87 -10.21 5.48
CA LEU A 18 -19.69 -9.86 6.65
C LEU A 18 -19.88 -11.07 7.58
N GLY A 19 -20.07 -12.27 7.02
CA GLY A 19 -20.16 -13.52 7.79
C GLY A 19 -18.89 -13.79 8.59
N LEU A 20 -17.72 -13.72 7.94
CA LEU A 20 -16.41 -13.88 8.61
C LEU A 20 -16.17 -12.81 9.68
N THR A 21 -16.55 -11.57 9.41
CA THR A 21 -16.49 -10.48 10.40
C THR A 21 -17.33 -10.80 11.64
N GLY A 22 -18.54 -11.32 11.44
CA GLY A 22 -19.42 -11.76 12.52
C GLY A 22 -18.85 -12.94 13.31
N VAL A 23 -18.27 -13.93 12.61
CA VAL A 23 -17.57 -15.07 13.25
C VAL A 23 -16.42 -14.57 14.10
N ALA A 24 -15.56 -13.68 13.58
CA ALA A 24 -14.44 -13.13 14.33
C ALA A 24 -14.91 -12.37 15.57
N TYR A 25 -16.00 -11.60 15.49
CA TYR A 25 -16.58 -10.92 16.64
C TYR A 25 -17.06 -11.91 17.71
N TYR A 26 -17.79 -12.94 17.30
CA TYR A 26 -18.36 -13.92 18.23
C TYR A 26 -17.28 -14.80 18.87
N ASP A 27 -16.36 -15.32 18.06
CA ASP A 27 -15.29 -16.20 18.50
C ASP A 27 -14.30 -15.48 19.40
N ALA A 28 -13.93 -14.23 19.08
CA ALA A 28 -13.01 -13.44 19.90
C ALA A 28 -13.49 -13.29 21.35
N GLY A 29 -14.80 -13.17 21.58
CA GLY A 29 -15.37 -13.15 22.94
C GLY A 29 -15.29 -14.49 23.67
N ARG A 30 -15.31 -15.62 22.93
CA ARG A 30 -15.24 -16.98 23.50
C ARG A 30 -13.81 -17.41 23.80
N VAL A 31 -12.84 -17.00 22.98
CA VAL A 31 -11.43 -17.38 23.11
C VAL A 31 -10.59 -16.38 23.93
N GLY A 32 -11.20 -15.35 24.52
CA GLY A 32 -10.52 -14.39 25.38
C GLY A 32 -9.75 -13.28 24.65
N LEU A 33 -10.08 -13.04 23.37
CA LEU A 33 -9.48 -11.99 22.55
C LEU A 33 -10.23 -10.66 22.75
N GLU A 34 -9.99 -10.01 23.89
CA GLU A 34 -10.66 -8.76 24.24
C GLU A 34 -9.96 -7.49 23.68
N PRO A 35 -10.72 -6.44 23.33
CA PRO A 35 -12.18 -6.45 23.13
C PRO A 35 -12.56 -7.07 21.76
N PRO A 36 -13.64 -7.86 21.64
CA PRO A 36 -14.04 -8.50 20.38
C PRO A 36 -14.28 -7.52 19.22
N LYS A 37 -14.72 -6.30 19.54
CA LYS A 37 -14.92 -5.21 18.57
C LYS A 37 -13.66 -4.85 17.78
N LYS A 38 -12.48 -4.95 18.42
CA LYS A 38 -11.18 -4.68 17.76
C LYS A 38 -10.94 -5.66 16.61
N TRP A 39 -11.18 -6.94 16.85
CA TRP A 39 -10.95 -8.00 15.88
C TRP A 39 -11.98 -7.98 14.75
N ALA A 40 -13.23 -7.68 15.09
CA ALA A 40 -14.27 -7.43 14.10
C ALA A 40 -13.92 -6.23 13.20
N ALA A 41 -13.48 -5.11 13.78
CA ALA A 41 -13.07 -3.93 13.03
C ALA A 41 -11.87 -4.24 12.11
N LEU A 42 -10.84 -4.93 12.64
CA LEU A 42 -9.69 -5.33 11.84
C LEU A 42 -10.12 -6.18 10.64
N THR A 43 -10.90 -7.24 10.89
CA THR A 43 -11.41 -8.13 9.84
C THR A 43 -12.21 -7.35 8.80
N PHE A 44 -13.09 -6.46 9.24
CA PHE A 44 -13.95 -5.67 8.36
C PHE A 44 -13.19 -4.68 7.46
N PHE A 45 -12.22 -3.95 8.03
CA PHE A 45 -11.55 -2.82 7.36
C PHE A 45 -10.31 -3.21 6.55
N VAL A 46 -9.73 -4.39 6.73
CA VAL A 46 -8.55 -4.83 5.95
C VAL A 46 -8.77 -4.72 4.43
N PRO A 47 -9.90 -5.18 3.84
CA PRO A 47 -10.13 -5.01 2.41
C PRO A 47 -10.28 -3.55 1.97
N VAL A 48 -10.77 -2.67 2.86
CA VAL A 48 -10.89 -1.23 2.58
C VAL A 48 -9.50 -0.60 2.46
N ILE A 49 -8.56 -0.99 3.32
CA ILE A 49 -7.16 -0.56 3.21
C ILE A 49 -6.56 -1.04 1.88
N GLY A 50 -6.77 -2.31 1.52
CA GLY A 50 -6.33 -2.85 0.22
C GLY A 50 -6.92 -2.08 -0.97
N PHE A 51 -8.19 -1.67 -0.88
CA PHE A 51 -8.84 -0.84 -1.89
C PHE A 51 -8.18 0.55 -2.01
N PHE A 52 -7.87 1.21 -0.89
CA PHE A 52 -7.15 2.48 -0.93
C PHE A 52 -5.75 2.34 -1.52
N ILE A 53 -5.01 1.28 -1.19
CA ILE A 53 -3.71 0.99 -1.80
C ILE A 53 -3.85 0.91 -3.32
N TYR A 54 -4.84 0.17 -3.83
CA TYR A 54 -5.12 0.11 -5.27
C TYR A 54 -5.42 1.49 -5.87
N LEU A 55 -6.20 2.34 -5.17
CA LEU A 55 -6.49 3.69 -5.66
C LEU A 55 -5.24 4.57 -5.73
N PHE A 56 -4.37 4.51 -4.72
CA PHE A 56 -3.10 5.23 -4.72
C PHE A 56 -2.18 4.75 -5.84
N GLU A 57 -1.98 3.43 -5.95
CA GLU A 57 -1.17 2.84 -7.03
C GLU A 57 -1.71 3.22 -8.42
N ARG A 58 -3.03 3.20 -8.58
CA ARG A 58 -3.67 3.63 -9.84
C ARG A 58 -3.43 5.11 -10.13
N SER A 59 -3.39 5.97 -9.11
CA SER A 59 -3.18 7.40 -9.33
C SER A 59 -1.76 7.73 -9.83
N GLU A 60 -0.77 6.92 -9.46
CA GLU A 60 0.62 7.04 -9.94
C GLU A 60 0.74 6.78 -11.44
N LEU A 61 -0.14 5.97 -12.04
CA LEU A 61 -0.12 5.70 -13.50
C LEU A 61 -0.40 6.94 -14.37
N SER A 62 -1.09 7.94 -13.81
CA SER A 62 -1.42 9.20 -14.48
C SER A 62 -0.59 10.37 -13.97
N TYR A 63 0.43 10.10 -13.15
CA TYR A 63 1.34 11.12 -12.65
C TYR A 63 2.23 11.61 -13.79
N ASP A 64 2.16 12.92 -14.08
CA ASP A 64 3.07 13.57 -15.00
C ASP A 64 4.18 14.25 -14.21
N PRO A 65 5.38 13.65 -14.16
CA PRO A 65 6.49 14.18 -13.38
C PRO A 65 6.96 15.55 -13.90
N GLU A 66 6.72 15.88 -15.18
CA GLU A 66 7.09 17.18 -15.75
C GLU A 66 6.28 18.35 -15.17
N THR A 67 5.09 18.06 -14.64
CA THR A 67 4.17 19.07 -14.10
C THR A 67 4.16 19.12 -12.58
N ASP A 68 4.89 18.24 -11.89
CA ASP A 68 4.92 18.20 -10.43
C ASP A 68 5.80 19.33 -9.88
N PRO A 69 5.22 20.32 -9.14
CA PRO A 69 5.98 21.42 -8.55
C PRO A 69 6.97 20.97 -7.46
N TYR A 70 6.90 19.72 -7.02
CA TYR A 70 7.84 19.12 -6.07
C TYR A 70 8.86 18.18 -6.74
N ARG A 71 8.83 18.04 -8.07
CA ARG A 71 9.77 17.19 -8.80
C ARG A 71 11.21 17.69 -8.62
N GLY A 72 12.07 16.83 -8.06
CA GLY A 72 13.49 17.16 -7.80
C GLY A 72 13.78 17.77 -6.42
N ASN A 73 12.76 17.99 -5.59
CA ASN A 73 12.93 18.42 -4.20
C ASN A 73 12.89 17.23 -3.24
N ASN A 74 13.81 17.20 -2.28
CA ASN A 74 13.93 16.12 -1.31
C ASN A 74 12.87 16.21 -0.20
N VAL A 75 12.33 17.41 -0.02
CA VAL A 75 11.43 17.82 1.05
C VAL A 75 10.46 18.86 0.51
N ASN A 76 9.20 18.78 0.94
CA ASN A 76 8.18 19.78 0.62
C ASN A 76 8.41 21.02 1.49
N ILE A 77 9.11 22.02 0.96
CA ILE A 77 9.33 23.28 1.66
C ILE A 77 8.24 24.27 1.26
N HIS A 78 7.60 24.90 2.24
CA HIS A 78 6.65 25.97 1.97
C HIS A 78 7.37 27.12 1.22
N PRO A 79 6.76 27.76 0.21
CA PRO A 79 7.43 28.79 -0.61
C PRO A 79 8.12 29.89 0.22
N SER A 80 7.54 30.26 1.35
CA SER A 80 8.10 31.28 2.26
C SER A 80 9.37 30.86 3.01
N ARG A 81 9.81 29.60 2.91
CA ARG A 81 10.98 29.03 3.58
C ARG A 81 11.88 28.24 2.63
N ALA A 82 11.65 28.32 1.32
CA ALA A 82 12.43 27.59 0.32
C ALA A 82 13.94 27.90 0.42
N ASP A 83 14.30 29.10 0.86
CA ASP A 83 15.69 29.53 1.05
C ASP A 83 16.36 28.98 2.33
N ASP A 84 15.59 28.40 3.28
CA ASP A 84 16.10 27.93 4.57
C ASP A 84 16.68 26.49 4.50
N THR A 85 16.63 25.83 3.34
CA THR A 85 17.06 24.44 3.16
C THR A 85 18.34 24.32 2.33
N THR A 86 19.41 23.86 2.96
CA THR A 86 20.71 23.57 2.31
C THR A 86 20.83 22.12 1.83
N LEU A 87 19.73 21.38 1.72
CA LEU A 87 19.78 19.96 1.36
C LEU A 87 20.06 19.80 -0.14
N PRO A 88 21.11 19.05 -0.54
CA PRO A 88 21.45 18.86 -1.95
C PRO A 88 20.32 18.12 -2.66
N SER A 89 19.82 18.66 -3.78
CA SER A 89 18.77 18.03 -4.60
C SER A 89 19.10 16.56 -4.88
N ARG A 90 18.08 15.70 -4.79
CA ARG A 90 18.16 14.26 -5.01
C ARG A 90 18.60 13.98 -6.45
N GLY A 91 19.92 13.98 -6.65
CA GLY A 91 20.57 13.45 -7.84
C GLY A 91 20.16 11.98 -8.02
N ASP A 92 19.97 11.62 -9.27
CA ASP A 92 19.40 10.40 -9.83
C ASP A 92 20.23 9.13 -9.55
N ASN A 93 20.71 8.92 -8.31
CA ASN A 93 21.42 7.72 -7.87
C ASN A 93 20.43 6.66 -7.37
N ARG A 94 19.36 6.40 -8.12
CA ARG A 94 18.58 5.18 -7.92
C ARG A 94 19.33 4.07 -8.65
N LEU A 95 19.88 3.11 -7.91
CA LEU A 95 20.27 1.83 -8.52
C LEU A 95 19.04 1.29 -9.25
N THR A 96 19.15 1.12 -10.55
CA THR A 96 18.14 0.45 -11.35
C THR A 96 18.14 -1.04 -10.99
N ALA A 97 17.05 -1.75 -11.26
CA ALA A 97 17.00 -3.19 -10.96
C ALA A 97 18.13 -3.97 -11.66
N ASP A 98 18.63 -3.46 -12.79
CA ASP A 98 19.79 -4.00 -13.52
C ASP A 98 21.12 -3.80 -12.77
N ASP A 99 21.25 -2.79 -11.91
CA ASP A 99 22.48 -2.52 -11.15
C ASP A 99 22.66 -3.46 -9.93
N LEU A 100 21.64 -4.26 -9.60
CA LEU A 100 21.64 -5.19 -8.46
C LEU A 100 21.93 -6.65 -8.85
N GLU A 101 22.12 -6.95 -10.14
CA GLU A 101 22.34 -8.32 -10.62
C GLU A 101 23.82 -8.76 -10.72
N ASP A 102 24.79 -7.88 -10.45
CA ASP A 102 26.23 -8.17 -10.68
C ASP A 102 27.04 -8.59 -9.43
N ASP A 103 26.43 -8.73 -8.24
CA ASP A 103 27.18 -9.02 -6.99
C ASP A 103 26.92 -10.40 -6.39
N SER A 104 26.55 -11.38 -7.23
CA SER A 104 26.39 -12.78 -6.78
C SER A 104 27.17 -13.75 -7.67
N ASP A 105 28.50 -13.66 -7.71
CA ASP A 105 29.37 -14.78 -8.14
C ASP A 105 30.85 -14.56 -7.76
N ASP A 106 31.18 -14.53 -6.46
CA ASP A 106 32.49 -15.05 -6.00
C ASP A 106 32.43 -15.54 -4.54
N ALA A 107 31.83 -16.71 -4.34
CA ALA A 107 32.03 -17.49 -3.12
C ALA A 107 32.53 -18.90 -3.49
N GLY A 108 33.80 -19.00 -3.86
CA GLY A 108 34.59 -20.18 -3.54
C GLY A 108 35.62 -20.64 -4.57
N ARG A 109 36.87 -20.19 -4.43
CA ARG A 109 38.04 -21.07 -4.66
C ARG A 109 39.35 -20.55 -4.06
N GLY A 110 39.90 -21.34 -3.12
CA GLY A 110 41.33 -21.35 -2.75
C GLY A 110 41.67 -20.39 -1.61
N LYS A 111 42.42 -20.79 -0.57
CA LYS A 111 43.46 -21.82 -0.49
C LYS A 111 43.62 -22.25 0.96
#